data_AF-A0A5B6XCY4-F1
#
_entry.id   AF-A0A5B6XCY4-F1
#
_cell.length_a   1.000
_cell.length_b   1.000
_cell.length_c   1.000
_cell.angle_alpha   90.00
_cell.angle_beta   90.00
_cell.angle_gamma   90.00
#
_symmetry.space_group_name_H-M   'P 1'
#
loop_
_entity.id
_entity.type
_entity.pdbx_description
1 polymer ?
#
loop_
_entity_poly.entity_id
_entity_poly.type
_entity_poly.pdbx_seq_one_letter_code
_entity_poly.pdbx_strand_id
1 'polypeptide(L)'
;MGVFNCQGAGWCRVGKTNVIHDKQPDTITGYVKARDVDYLPKVAGDEWNGDSVIYSHLGGELTYLPNDATMPITLKARQYEVFTVVPVKILSNGCKFAPIGLIKMFNSGGAIKELRYHHANIDMKIRGCGVFGAYSSTRPKRITVETEEVSFEYEDASGLVTLSLRVPEEELYVWSIAIEV
;
A
#
# COMPACT_ATOMS: atom_id res chain seq x y z
N MET A 1 -2.85 6.71 3.93
CA MET A 1 -2.63 8.17 4.01
C MET A 1 -3.36 8.83 2.85
N GLY A 2 -4.12 9.90 3.09
CA GLY A 2 -4.78 10.65 2.01
C GLY A 2 -4.25 12.07 1.94
N VAL A 3 -4.01 12.58 0.73
CA VAL A 3 -3.53 13.95 0.48
C VAL A 3 -4.55 14.64 -0.41
N PHE A 4 -5.03 15.82 -0.01
CA PHE A 4 -6.15 16.48 -0.67
C PHE A 4 -5.89 17.97 -0.91
N ASN A 5 -6.14 18.46 -2.12
CA ASN A 5 -6.25 19.89 -2.39
C ASN A 5 -7.72 20.33 -2.31
N CYS A 6 -8.18 20.61 -1.08
CA CYS A 6 -9.55 21.04 -0.77
C CYS A 6 -9.66 22.55 -0.52
N GLN A 7 -8.74 23.35 -1.06
CA GLN A 7 -8.79 24.80 -0.94
C GLN A 7 -10.07 25.40 -1.55
N GLY A 8 -10.35 26.65 -1.22
CA GLY A 8 -11.45 27.43 -1.82
C GLY A 8 -12.85 27.09 -1.30
N ALA A 9 -13.01 26.05 -0.50
CA ALA A 9 -14.25 25.74 0.21
C ALA A 9 -14.03 25.66 1.73
N GLY A 10 -15.00 26.11 2.51
CA GLY A 10 -14.93 26.10 3.98
C GLY A 10 -16.30 25.95 4.63
N TRP A 11 -16.31 25.44 5.86
CA TRP A 11 -17.53 25.34 6.66
C TRP A 11 -17.89 26.69 7.29
N CYS A 12 -19.04 27.26 6.90
CA CYS A 12 -19.59 28.44 7.56
C CYS A 12 -20.34 28.03 8.82
N ARG A 13 -19.79 28.36 10.00
CA ARG A 13 -20.40 28.04 11.30
C ARG A 13 -21.76 28.70 11.53
N VAL A 14 -21.97 29.91 10.98
CA VAL A 14 -23.22 30.67 11.15
C VAL A 14 -24.33 30.09 10.28
N GLY A 15 -24.07 29.96 8.97
CA GLY A 15 -25.04 29.42 8.02
C GLY A 15 -25.18 27.90 8.07
N LYS A 16 -24.33 27.21 8.85
CA LYS A 16 -24.24 25.74 8.93
C LYS A 16 -24.23 25.08 7.56
N THR A 17 -23.43 25.63 6.65
CA THR A 17 -23.34 25.18 5.27
C THR A 17 -21.90 25.31 4.75
N ASN A 18 -21.56 24.53 3.74
CA ASN A 18 -20.30 24.69 3.02
C ASN A 18 -20.41 25.90 2.08
N VAL A 19 -19.44 26.80 2.18
CA VAL A 19 -19.34 27.99 1.33
C VAL A 19 -18.10 27.87 0.47
N ILE A 20 -18.24 28.22 -0.81
CA ILE A 20 -17.12 28.27 -1.76
C ILE A 20 -16.69 29.73 -1.86
N HIS A 21 -15.51 30.03 -1.33
CA HIS A 21 -14.90 31.36 -1.34
C HIS A 21 -14.01 31.56 -2.57
N ASP A 22 -13.45 30.47 -3.10
CA ASP A 22 -12.66 30.45 -4.32
C ASP A 22 -13.03 29.22 -5.15
N LYS A 23 -13.46 29.45 -6.39
CA LYS A 23 -13.87 28.39 -7.32
C LYS A 23 -12.68 27.77 -8.06
N GLN A 24 -11.52 28.42 -8.05
CA GLN A 24 -10.31 28.01 -8.78
C GLN A 24 -9.06 28.22 -7.91
N PRO A 25 -8.93 27.52 -6.78
CA PRO A 25 -7.77 27.65 -5.93
C PRO A 25 -6.50 27.16 -6.63
N ASP A 26 -5.36 27.63 -6.13
CA ASP A 26 -4.05 27.32 -6.69
C ASP A 26 -3.67 25.84 -6.55
N THR A 27 -2.73 25.44 -7.40
CA THR A 27 -2.06 24.14 -7.29
C THR A 27 -1.17 24.11 -6.06
N ILE A 28 -1.23 23.03 -5.29
CA ILE A 28 -0.35 22.82 -4.14
C ILE A 28 0.77 21.85 -4.50
N THR A 29 1.95 22.10 -3.95
CA THR A 29 3.10 21.20 -4.01
C THR A 29 3.58 20.94 -2.60
N GLY A 30 3.95 19.70 -2.33
CA GLY A 30 4.51 19.29 -1.04
C GLY A 30 5.27 17.99 -1.19
N TYR A 31 5.49 17.33 -0.07
CA TYR A 31 6.13 16.03 -0.01
C TYR A 31 5.47 15.18 1.06
N VAL A 32 5.60 13.86 0.90
CA VAL A 32 5.19 12.87 1.90
C VAL A 32 6.38 11.99 2.27
N LYS A 33 6.40 11.51 3.51
CA LYS A 33 7.38 10.57 4.04
C LYS A 33 6.67 9.35 4.65
N ALA A 34 7.40 8.25 4.77
CA ALA A 34 6.88 7.08 5.49
C ALA A 34 6.50 7.40 6.95
N ARG A 35 7.28 8.26 7.61
CA ARG A 35 7.06 8.67 9.01
C ARG A 35 5.85 9.59 9.23
N ASP A 36 5.20 10.08 8.17
CA ASP A 36 3.93 10.80 8.29
C ASP A 36 2.78 9.85 8.70
N VAL A 37 3.03 8.54 8.71
CA VAL A 37 2.12 7.53 9.26
C VAL A 37 2.54 7.17 10.69
N ASP A 38 1.97 7.85 11.68
CA ASP A 38 2.35 7.74 13.11
C ASP A 38 2.39 6.31 13.66
N TYR A 39 1.51 5.42 13.17
CA TYR A 39 1.41 4.05 13.65
C TYR A 39 2.40 3.09 12.95
N LEU A 40 3.10 3.53 11.91
CA LEU A 40 3.98 2.68 11.09
C LEU A 40 5.12 2.03 11.88
N PRO A 41 5.86 2.74 12.76
CA PRO A 41 6.93 2.11 13.55
C PRO A 41 6.41 0.97 14.44
N LYS A 42 5.19 1.11 14.99
CA LYS A 42 4.56 0.09 15.84
C LYS A 42 4.22 -1.19 15.06
N VAL A 43 3.84 -1.05 13.79
CA VAL A 43 3.53 -2.20 12.91
C VAL A 43 4.81 -2.85 12.40
N ALA A 44 5.84 -2.05 12.11
CA ALA A 44 7.09 -2.53 11.55
C ALA A 44 7.95 -3.30 12.56
N GLY A 45 7.83 -2.97 13.85
CA GLY A 45 8.62 -3.53 14.94
C GLY A 45 10.02 -2.90 15.04
N ASP A 46 10.75 -3.27 16.10
CA ASP A 46 11.99 -2.60 16.50
C ASP A 46 13.16 -2.80 15.50
N GLU A 47 13.11 -3.83 14.67
CA GLU A 47 14.15 -4.14 13.67
C GLU A 47 13.99 -3.35 12.35
N TRP A 48 12.97 -2.49 12.25
CA TRP A 48 12.70 -1.75 11.02
C TRP A 48 13.74 -0.65 10.79
N ASN A 49 14.37 -0.68 9.61
CA ASN A 49 15.41 0.28 9.23
C ASN A 49 14.86 1.62 8.69
N GLY A 50 13.54 1.80 8.65
CA GLY A 50 12.87 2.99 8.13
C GLY A 50 12.48 2.91 6.65
N ASP A 51 12.95 1.91 5.90
CA ASP A 51 12.60 1.75 4.49
C ASP A 51 11.13 1.33 4.34
N SER A 52 10.44 1.92 3.39
CA SER A 52 9.03 1.62 3.11
C SER A 52 8.78 1.52 1.62
N VAL A 53 7.61 1.02 1.27
CA VAL A 53 7.03 1.26 -0.05
C VAL A 53 5.77 2.10 0.09
N ILE A 54 5.52 2.92 -0.92
CA ILE A 54 4.30 3.70 -1.06
C ILE A 54 3.60 3.25 -2.33
N TYR A 55 2.35 2.81 -2.20
CA TYR A 55 1.47 2.48 -3.32
C TYR A 55 0.46 3.60 -3.51
N SER A 56 0.46 4.23 -4.69
CA SER A 56 -0.54 5.21 -5.13
C SER A 56 -1.78 4.47 -5.64
N HIS A 57 -2.94 4.70 -5.02
CA HIS A 57 -4.17 4.02 -5.44
C HIS A 57 -4.78 4.63 -6.71
N LEU A 58 -4.65 5.94 -6.93
CA LEU A 58 -5.16 6.56 -8.17
C LEU A 58 -4.20 6.41 -9.33
N GLY A 59 -2.89 6.53 -9.09
CA GLY A 59 -1.85 6.31 -10.10
C GLY A 59 -1.63 4.83 -10.41
N GLY A 60 -1.84 3.95 -9.44
CA GLY A 60 -1.59 2.51 -9.61
C GLY A 60 -0.11 2.14 -9.58
N GLU A 61 0.73 3.01 -9.00
CA GLU A 61 2.18 2.91 -9.03
C GLU A 61 2.76 2.60 -7.65
N LEU A 62 3.84 1.82 -7.62
CA LEU A 62 4.61 1.48 -6.43
C LEU A 62 5.94 2.24 -6.43
N THR A 63 6.25 2.91 -5.33
CA THR A 63 7.55 3.58 -5.12
C THR A 63 8.24 3.03 -3.89
N TYR A 64 9.50 2.60 -4.04
CA TYR A 64 10.37 2.32 -2.90
C TYR A 64 10.85 3.62 -2.28
N LEU A 65 10.66 3.77 -0.97
CA LEU A 65 11.03 4.96 -0.22
C LEU A 65 12.05 4.60 0.86
N PRO A 66 13.35 4.90 0.66
CA PRO A 66 14.37 4.70 1.68
C PRO A 66 14.07 5.50 2.94
N ASN A 67 14.67 5.11 4.06
CA ASN A 67 14.52 5.83 5.33
C ASN A 67 14.77 7.34 5.16
N ASP A 68 13.89 8.15 5.77
CA ASP A 68 13.88 9.62 5.75
C ASP A 68 13.74 10.30 4.37
N ALA A 69 13.65 9.51 3.28
CA ALA A 69 13.38 10.01 1.94
C ALA A 69 11.97 10.63 1.83
N THR A 70 11.83 11.50 0.84
CA THR A 70 10.60 12.25 0.58
C THR A 70 10.09 11.97 -0.81
N MET A 71 8.80 11.71 -0.95
CA MET A 71 8.15 11.62 -2.26
C MET A 71 7.43 12.94 -2.55
N PRO A 72 7.79 13.68 -3.61
CA PRO A 72 7.10 14.91 -3.96
C PRO A 72 5.67 14.62 -4.43
N ILE A 73 4.75 15.54 -4.15
CA ILE A 73 3.37 15.48 -4.65
C ILE A 73 2.91 16.86 -5.10
N THR A 74 2.18 16.91 -6.21
CA THR A 74 1.57 18.13 -6.75
C THR A 74 0.11 17.86 -7.06
N LEU A 75 -0.80 18.69 -6.54
CA LEU A 75 -2.25 18.52 -6.70
C LEU A 75 -2.89 19.81 -7.19
N LYS A 76 -3.58 19.76 -8.33
CA LYS A 76 -4.46 20.85 -8.79
C LYS A 76 -5.68 20.97 -7.89
N ALA A 77 -6.42 22.07 -8.01
CA ALA A 77 -7.69 22.26 -7.32
C ALA A 77 -8.60 21.02 -7.41
N ARG A 78 -9.07 20.52 -6.26
CA ARG A 78 -9.97 19.36 -6.13
C ARG A 78 -9.35 18.01 -6.52
N GLN A 79 -8.04 17.94 -6.73
CA GLN A 79 -7.34 16.67 -6.84
C GLN A 79 -6.99 16.13 -5.45
N TYR A 80 -6.85 14.81 -5.40
CA TYR A 80 -6.43 14.09 -4.23
C TYR A 80 -5.61 12.88 -4.66
N GLU A 81 -4.95 12.26 -3.69
CA GLU A 81 -4.32 10.95 -3.83
C GLU A 81 -4.52 10.18 -2.52
N VAL A 82 -4.61 8.86 -2.63
CA VAL A 82 -4.63 7.95 -1.49
C VAL A 82 -3.46 7.00 -1.62
N PHE A 83 -2.65 6.95 -0.58
CA PHE A 83 -1.48 6.10 -0.49
C PHE A 83 -1.66 5.01 0.56
N THR A 84 -1.21 3.81 0.23
CA THR A 84 -0.87 2.79 1.23
C THR A 84 0.64 2.83 1.45
N VAL A 85 1.05 3.00 2.71
CA VAL A 85 2.45 2.99 3.13
C VAL A 85 2.69 1.71 3.90
N VAL A 86 3.69 0.93 3.49
CA VAL A 86 4.00 -0.37 4.07
C VAL A 86 5.47 -0.41 4.46
N PRO A 87 5.81 -0.83 5.69
CA PRO A 87 7.21 -0.97 6.07
C PRO A 87 7.83 -2.14 5.31
N VAL A 88 9.07 -1.97 4.88
CA VAL A 88 9.84 -3.03 4.21
C VAL A 88 10.50 -3.91 5.27
N LYS A 89 10.30 -5.23 5.15
CA LYS A 89 11.05 -6.22 5.92
C LYS A 89 12.19 -6.78 5.07
N ILE A 90 13.37 -6.89 5.66
CA ILE A 90 14.51 -7.59 5.09
C ILE A 90 14.47 -9.03 5.62
N LEU A 91 14.31 -10.01 4.73
CA LEU A 91 14.38 -11.43 5.04
C LEU A 91 15.83 -11.85 5.29
N SER A 92 16.04 -13.00 5.94
CA SER A 92 17.40 -13.47 6.24
C SER A 92 18.18 -13.94 5.00
N ASN A 93 17.51 -14.16 3.86
CA ASN A 93 18.18 -14.32 2.55
C ASN A 93 18.55 -12.99 1.87
N GLY A 94 18.25 -11.85 2.50
CA GLY A 94 18.53 -10.50 1.98
C GLY A 94 17.41 -9.90 1.11
N CYS A 95 16.36 -10.66 0.78
CA CYS A 95 15.23 -10.13 0.03
C CYS A 95 14.48 -9.08 0.83
N LYS A 96 14.14 -7.96 0.20
CA LYS A 96 13.29 -6.91 0.77
C LYS A 96 11.85 -7.14 0.33
N PHE A 97 10.93 -7.19 1.27
CA PHE A 97 9.53 -7.51 0.99
C PHE A 97 8.57 -6.61 1.78
N ALA A 98 7.46 -6.21 1.16
CA ALA A 98 6.39 -5.46 1.84
C ALA A 98 5.00 -5.82 1.27
N PRO A 99 4.09 -6.43 2.06
CA PRO A 99 2.77 -6.79 1.58
C PRO A 99 1.81 -5.58 1.61
N ILE A 100 1.25 -5.22 0.44
CA ILE A 100 0.34 -4.06 0.31
C ILE A 100 -1.10 -4.48 0.61
N GLY A 101 -1.46 -5.72 0.27
CA GLY A 101 -2.82 -6.26 0.44
C GLY A 101 -3.65 -6.13 -0.84
N LEU A 102 -4.96 -5.94 -0.70
CA LEU A 102 -5.86 -5.82 -1.87
C LEU A 102 -5.78 -4.41 -2.48
N ILE A 103 -4.97 -4.24 -3.53
CA ILE A 103 -4.58 -2.92 -4.07
C ILE A 103 -5.72 -2.14 -4.76
N LYS A 104 -6.82 -2.82 -5.08
CA LYS A 104 -8.06 -2.18 -5.56
C LYS A 104 -8.98 -1.72 -4.41
N MET A 105 -8.50 -1.76 -3.16
CA MET A 105 -9.17 -1.20 -1.98
C MET A 105 -8.28 -0.15 -1.32
N PHE A 106 -8.84 0.98 -0.88
CA PHE A 106 -8.06 2.04 -0.21
C PHE A 106 -7.53 1.64 1.18
N ASN A 107 -8.14 0.65 1.82
CA ASN A 107 -7.67 0.04 3.06
C ASN A 107 -7.00 -1.31 2.78
N SER A 108 -6.15 -1.38 1.75
CA SER A 108 -5.61 -2.63 1.20
C SER A 108 -4.97 -3.53 2.27
N GLY A 109 -4.16 -2.97 3.16
CA GLY A 109 -3.49 -3.71 4.24
C GLY A 109 -4.45 -4.35 5.24
N GLY A 110 -5.69 -3.83 5.36
CA GLY A 110 -6.71 -4.40 6.24
C GLY A 110 -7.21 -5.79 5.80
N ALA A 111 -6.91 -6.18 4.57
CA ALA A 111 -7.16 -7.54 4.07
C ALA A 111 -6.22 -8.57 4.72
N ILE A 112 -5.02 -8.17 5.13
CA ILE A 112 -4.01 -9.06 5.73
C ILE A 112 -4.41 -9.35 7.18
N LYS A 113 -4.57 -10.63 7.51
CA LYS A 113 -4.97 -11.13 8.84
C LYS A 113 -3.82 -11.75 9.61
N GLU A 114 -2.92 -12.42 8.90
CA GLU A 114 -1.67 -12.94 9.44
C GLU A 114 -0.56 -12.75 8.41
N LEU A 115 0.66 -12.59 8.91
CA LEU A 115 1.88 -12.43 8.13
C LEU A 115 3.04 -13.06 8.91
N ARG A 116 3.75 -13.99 8.27
CA ARG A 116 4.92 -14.66 8.83
C ARG A 116 6.04 -14.65 7.82
N TYR A 117 7.23 -14.29 8.31
CA TYR A 117 8.44 -14.26 7.51
C TYR A 117 9.32 -15.45 7.89
N HIS A 118 9.75 -16.20 6.89
CA HIS A 118 10.74 -17.26 7.00
C HIS A 118 12.01 -16.85 6.24
N HIS A 119 12.97 -17.77 6.08
CA HIS A 119 14.25 -17.45 5.44
C HIS A 119 14.11 -16.93 4.00
N ALA A 120 13.30 -17.62 3.20
CA ALA A 120 13.03 -17.29 1.79
C ALA A 120 11.54 -17.46 1.44
N ASN A 121 10.67 -17.60 2.44
CA ASN A 121 9.23 -17.77 2.27
C ASN A 121 8.48 -16.73 3.09
N ILE A 122 7.37 -16.23 2.54
CA ILE A 122 6.44 -15.33 3.21
C ILE A 122 5.07 -15.98 3.21
N ASP A 123 4.54 -16.26 4.40
CA ASP A 123 3.20 -16.83 4.56
C ASP A 123 2.23 -15.76 5.04
N MET A 124 1.06 -15.71 4.41
CA MET A 124 0.04 -14.70 4.67
C MET A 124 -1.36 -15.32 4.74
N LYS A 125 -2.20 -14.71 5.57
CA LYS A 125 -3.64 -14.98 5.60
C LYS A 125 -4.38 -13.74 5.10
N ILE A 126 -5.07 -13.83 3.97
CA ILE A 126 -5.70 -12.69 3.30
C ILE A 126 -7.21 -12.88 3.23
N ARG A 127 -7.97 -11.88 3.67
CA ARG A 127 -9.42 -11.86 3.55
C ARG A 127 -9.88 -10.96 2.40
N GLY A 128 -10.78 -11.48 1.57
CA GLY A 128 -11.39 -10.76 0.45
C GLY A 128 -11.05 -11.41 -0.90
N CYS A 129 -11.22 -10.65 -1.98
CA CYS A 129 -10.96 -11.09 -3.35
C CYS A 129 -10.47 -9.92 -4.21
N GLY A 130 -10.03 -10.21 -5.44
CA GLY A 130 -9.48 -9.24 -6.37
C GLY A 130 -7.94 -9.24 -6.38
N VAL A 131 -7.34 -8.14 -6.83
CA VAL A 131 -5.89 -8.07 -7.02
C VAL A 131 -5.18 -7.83 -5.69
N PHE A 132 -4.38 -8.79 -5.28
CA PHE A 132 -3.42 -8.66 -4.20
C PHE A 132 -2.10 -8.12 -4.75
N GLY A 133 -1.47 -7.19 -4.02
CA GLY A 133 -0.18 -6.62 -4.35
C GLY A 133 0.82 -6.70 -3.20
N ALA A 134 2.08 -6.85 -3.56
CA ALA A 134 3.22 -6.77 -2.65
C ALA A 134 4.44 -6.18 -3.38
N TYR A 135 5.37 -5.63 -2.63
CA TYR A 135 6.71 -5.33 -3.11
C TYR A 135 7.65 -6.51 -2.83
N SER A 136 8.50 -6.83 -3.79
CA SER A 136 9.63 -7.72 -3.62
C SER A 136 10.85 -7.20 -4.40
N SER A 137 12.00 -7.08 -3.75
CA SER A 137 13.25 -6.68 -4.41
C SER A 137 13.78 -7.73 -5.40
N THR A 138 13.30 -8.97 -5.28
CA THR A 138 13.59 -10.05 -6.22
C THR A 138 12.28 -10.60 -6.78
N ARG A 139 12.30 -11.04 -8.04
CA ARG A 139 11.19 -11.74 -8.65
C ARG A 139 10.90 -13.02 -7.84
N PRO A 140 9.66 -13.23 -7.33
CA PRO A 140 9.32 -14.49 -6.67
C PRO A 140 9.57 -15.68 -7.59
N LYS A 141 9.98 -16.80 -7.02
CA LYS A 141 10.14 -18.06 -7.75
C LYS A 141 8.80 -18.73 -7.97
N ARG A 142 7.93 -18.65 -6.97
CA ARG A 142 6.63 -19.30 -6.92
C ARG A 142 5.69 -18.60 -5.95
N ILE A 143 4.41 -18.59 -6.27
CA ILE A 143 3.34 -18.18 -5.36
C ILE A 143 2.29 -19.29 -5.32
N THR A 144 1.89 -19.70 -4.13
CA THR A 144 0.78 -20.64 -3.93
C THR A 144 -0.37 -19.97 -3.18
N VAL A 145 -1.60 -20.25 -3.60
CA VAL A 145 -2.83 -19.89 -2.88
C VAL A 145 -3.49 -21.18 -2.43
N GLU A 146 -3.67 -21.33 -1.12
CA GLU A 146 -3.91 -22.60 -0.44
C GLU A 146 -2.83 -23.63 -0.74
N THR A 147 -3.10 -24.55 -1.66
CA THR A 147 -2.22 -25.63 -2.10
C THR A 147 -1.87 -25.54 -3.58
N GLU A 148 -2.48 -24.60 -4.30
CA GLU A 148 -2.36 -24.48 -5.76
C GLU A 148 -1.34 -23.40 -6.11
N GLU A 149 -0.42 -23.72 -7.01
CA GLU A 149 0.47 -22.72 -7.62
C GLU A 149 -0.33 -21.81 -8.55
N VAL A 150 -0.12 -20.50 -8.44
CA VAL A 150 -0.84 -19.50 -9.24
C VAL A 150 0.12 -18.65 -10.05
N SER A 151 -0.35 -18.21 -11.22
CA SER A 151 0.35 -17.20 -12.01
C SER A 151 0.34 -15.85 -11.29
N PHE A 152 1.43 -15.10 -11.42
CA PHE A 152 1.57 -13.75 -10.90
C PHE A 152 2.30 -12.87 -11.92
N GLU A 153 2.15 -11.56 -11.77
CA GLU A 153 2.93 -10.58 -12.52
C GLU A 153 4.02 -9.99 -11.61
N TYR A 154 5.15 -9.63 -12.22
CA TYR A 154 6.24 -8.94 -11.55
C TYR A 154 6.76 -7.80 -12.44
N GLU A 155 6.67 -6.58 -11.95
CA GLU A 155 7.21 -5.41 -12.61
C GLU A 155 8.66 -5.17 -12.16
N ASP A 156 9.62 -5.51 -13.02
CA ASP A 156 11.05 -5.44 -12.67
C ASP A 156 11.53 -4.03 -12.29
N ALA A 157 10.88 -2.98 -12.79
CA ALA A 157 11.24 -1.59 -12.52
C ALA A 157 10.90 -1.13 -11.09
N SER A 158 9.75 -1.57 -10.57
CA SER A 158 9.24 -1.14 -9.26
C SER A 158 9.36 -2.22 -8.17
N GLY A 159 9.50 -3.49 -8.59
CA GLY A 159 9.40 -4.66 -7.72
C GLY A 159 7.96 -5.02 -7.33
N LEU A 160 6.95 -4.47 -8.00
CA LEU A 160 5.55 -4.78 -7.73
C LEU A 160 5.22 -6.21 -8.20
N VAL A 161 4.77 -7.04 -7.25
CA VAL A 161 4.21 -8.37 -7.47
C VAL A 161 2.68 -8.25 -7.38
N THR A 162 1.96 -8.80 -8.35
CA THR A 162 0.49 -8.88 -8.29
C THR A 162 -0.01 -10.30 -8.59
N LEU A 163 -1.08 -10.70 -7.89
CA LEU A 163 -1.86 -11.90 -8.22
C LEU A 163 -3.35 -11.65 -7.98
N SER A 164 -4.20 -12.45 -8.62
CA SER A 164 -5.66 -12.32 -8.47
C SER A 164 -6.22 -13.40 -7.55
N LEU A 165 -6.93 -12.97 -6.50
CA LEU A 165 -7.69 -13.84 -5.62
C LEU A 165 -9.13 -13.93 -6.12
N ARG A 166 -9.63 -15.17 -6.25
CA ARG A 166 -11.01 -15.44 -6.66
C ARG A 166 -12.02 -15.00 -5.60
N VAL A 167 -13.28 -14.85 -6.01
CA VAL A 167 -14.39 -14.65 -5.07
C VAL A 167 -14.59 -15.95 -4.29
N PRO A 168 -14.53 -15.93 -2.95
CA PRO A 168 -14.79 -17.13 -2.16
C PRO A 168 -16.28 -17.50 -2.17
N GLU A 169 -16.59 -18.78 -2.02
CA GLU A 169 -17.98 -19.27 -1.90
C GLU A 169 -18.56 -19.01 -0.50
N GLU A 170 -17.70 -19.01 0.52
CA GLU A 170 -18.08 -18.82 1.92
C GLU A 170 -17.86 -17.37 2.37
N GLU A 171 -18.78 -16.87 3.21
CA GLU A 171 -18.59 -15.59 3.87
C GLU A 171 -17.40 -15.64 4.83
N LEU A 172 -16.71 -14.50 4.96
CA LEU A 172 -15.55 -14.32 5.84
C LEU A 172 -14.34 -15.21 5.53
N TYR A 173 -14.31 -15.88 4.37
CA TYR A 173 -13.21 -16.74 3.94
C TYR A 173 -11.85 -16.02 3.98
N VAL A 174 -10.81 -16.75 4.39
CA VAL A 174 -9.45 -16.25 4.52
C VAL A 174 -8.51 -17.15 3.72
N TRP A 175 -7.96 -16.59 2.64
CA TRP A 175 -6.98 -17.25 1.78
C TRP A 175 -5.64 -17.44 2.50
N SER A 176 -5.00 -18.59 2.31
CA SER A 176 -3.60 -18.82 2.59
C SER A 176 -2.77 -18.46 1.37
N ILE A 177 -1.78 -17.59 1.50
CA ILE A 177 -0.83 -17.29 0.42
C ILE A 177 0.58 -17.57 0.92
N ALA A 178 1.37 -18.30 0.13
CA ALA A 178 2.80 -18.45 0.36
C ALA A 178 3.58 -17.93 -0.84
N ILE A 179 4.59 -17.11 -0.59
CA ILE A 179 5.47 -16.55 -1.62
C ILE A 179 6.90 -17.01 -1.33
N GLU A 180 7.51 -17.67 -2.32
CA GLU A 180 8.91 -18.08 -2.29
C GLU A 180 9.76 -17.07 -3.10
N VAL A 181 10.80 -16.52 -2.47
CA VAL A 181 11.70 -15.50 -3.05
C VAL A 181 13.15 -15.97 -3.21
#